data_AF-A0A527VAH4-F1
#
_entry.id   AF-A0A527VAH4-F1
#
_cell.length_a   1.000
_cell.length_b   1.000
_cell.length_c   1.000
_cell.angle_alpha   90.00
_cell.angle_beta   90.00
_cell.angle_gamma   90.00
#
_symmetry.space_group_name_H-M   'P 1'
#
loop_
_entity.id
_entity.type
_entity.pdbx_description
1 polymer ?
#
loop_
_entity_poly.entity_id
_entity_poly.type
_entity_poly.pdbx_seq_one_letter_code
_entity_poly.pdbx_strand_id
1 'polypeptide(L)'
;MKRFEALAHSLVIDPPLSESEIAELRLSTDPWRALAYLVHRASTGDFAVVSRIEGLMRSHDSALFWSAATTFAGVAGPWRSVRAIAESFRAERHRYGVQYYISNMLMYSCNPVYAELLLELYEAGEDDDIRDHIARNLSLLLESDIGPVFLGAPESDKYPLEEDADSSDAADYAGLGYVELFAKVHDFEGYRRTVLQAREAIQAAGLQPGSAVFEGEILDAQRLATKYAKQTAADTVMANKVFEGLRLLSAMVGLNCRGIVSDSGSLSPLGASALVEDLIDSPLISRMAPGQRYFFGHPIPT
;
A
#
# COMPACT_ATOMS: atom_id res chain seq x y z
N MET A 1 -8.27 -23.69 -0.05
CA MET A 1 -7.65 -22.62 0.75
C MET A 1 -7.95 -22.88 2.21
N LYS A 2 -6.94 -22.93 3.09
CA LYS A 2 -7.17 -23.06 4.55
C LYS A 2 -7.93 -21.81 5.00
N ARG A 3 -8.95 -21.93 5.86
CA ARG A 3 -9.86 -20.81 6.26
C ARG A 3 -9.17 -19.46 6.50
N PHE A 4 -7.99 -19.47 7.12
CA PHE A 4 -7.25 -18.25 7.48
C PHE A 4 -6.35 -17.68 6.38
N GLU A 5 -6.00 -18.44 5.33
CA GLU A 5 -5.29 -17.90 4.15
C GLU A 5 -6.13 -16.83 3.43
N ALA A 6 -7.44 -16.90 3.62
CA ALA A 6 -8.38 -15.93 3.10
C ALA A 6 -8.19 -14.50 3.66
N LEU A 7 -7.42 -14.36 4.76
CA LEU A 7 -6.96 -13.08 5.30
C LEU A 7 -6.05 -12.32 4.33
N ALA A 8 -5.42 -13.01 3.36
CA ALA A 8 -4.68 -12.35 2.30
C ALA A 8 -5.57 -11.45 1.43
N HIS A 9 -6.84 -11.83 1.24
CA HIS A 9 -7.76 -11.11 0.36
C HIS A 9 -8.66 -10.15 1.13
N SER A 10 -9.08 -10.54 2.33
CA SER A 10 -9.99 -9.78 3.18
C SER A 10 -9.65 -10.06 4.62
N LEU A 11 -9.40 -9.02 5.41
CA LEU A 11 -9.08 -9.14 6.84
C LEU A 11 -10.29 -9.53 7.70
N VAL A 12 -11.40 -9.95 7.08
CA VAL A 12 -12.58 -10.48 7.74
C VAL A 12 -12.48 -11.99 7.89
N ILE A 13 -12.69 -12.45 9.13
CA ILE A 13 -12.80 -13.87 9.46
C ILE A 13 -14.27 -14.26 9.37
N ASP A 14 -14.57 -15.09 8.38
CA ASP A 14 -15.92 -15.57 8.09
C ASP A 14 -15.92 -17.12 8.02
N PRO A 15 -16.75 -17.82 8.83
CA PRO A 15 -17.63 -17.28 9.87
C PRO A 15 -16.86 -16.63 11.03
N PRO A 16 -17.51 -15.79 11.87
CA PRO A 16 -16.89 -15.24 13.08
C PRO A 16 -16.33 -16.33 14.00
N LEU A 17 -15.28 -16.00 14.74
CA LEU A 17 -14.66 -16.93 15.70
C LEU A 17 -15.53 -17.12 16.95
N SER A 18 -15.68 -18.37 17.39
CA SER A 18 -16.21 -18.69 18.71
C SER A 18 -15.18 -18.43 19.82
N GLU A 19 -15.62 -18.32 21.07
CA GLU A 19 -14.74 -18.14 22.23
C GLU A 19 -13.71 -19.27 22.38
N SER A 20 -14.12 -20.51 22.12
CA SER A 20 -13.22 -21.68 22.14
C SER A 20 -12.15 -21.59 21.06
N GLU A 21 -12.51 -21.17 19.84
CA GLU A 21 -11.54 -20.98 18.76
C GLU A 21 -10.55 -19.86 19.09
N ILE A 22 -11.00 -18.74 19.67
CA ILE A 22 -10.12 -17.65 20.09
C ILE A 22 -9.08 -18.14 21.12
N ALA A 23 -9.51 -18.96 22.08
CA ALA A 23 -8.62 -19.55 23.07
C ALA A 23 -7.55 -20.47 22.43
N GLU A 24 -7.94 -21.27 21.44
CA GLU A 24 -7.02 -22.13 20.69
C GLU A 24 -6.02 -21.32 19.85
N LEU A 25 -6.51 -20.31 19.11
CA LEU A 25 -5.69 -19.49 18.23
C LEU A 25 -4.63 -18.71 19.00
N ARG A 26 -4.94 -18.26 20.23
CA ARG A 26 -3.98 -17.58 21.13
C ARG A 26 -2.71 -18.39 21.38
N LEU A 27 -2.84 -19.71 21.41
CA LEU A 27 -1.75 -20.65 21.72
C LEU A 27 -1.11 -21.25 20.46
N SER A 28 -1.63 -20.92 19.27
CA SER A 28 -1.18 -21.54 18.04
C SER A 28 0.20 -21.05 17.61
N THR A 29 1.04 -21.98 17.17
CA THR A 29 2.32 -21.70 16.51
C THR A 29 2.18 -21.65 14.98
N ASP A 30 1.01 -21.96 14.42
CA ASP A 30 0.74 -21.82 13.00
C ASP A 30 0.61 -20.32 12.66
N PRO A 31 1.36 -19.80 11.67
CA PRO A 31 1.43 -18.36 11.41
C PRO A 31 0.09 -17.78 10.98
N TRP A 32 -0.71 -18.51 10.22
CA TRP A 32 -2.05 -18.06 9.78
C TRP A 32 -3.03 -17.99 10.95
N ARG A 33 -3.02 -19.00 11.83
CA ARG A 33 -3.81 -18.99 13.06
C ARG A 33 -3.38 -17.86 14.02
N ALA A 34 -2.08 -17.63 14.14
CA ALA A 34 -1.55 -16.51 14.92
C ALA A 34 -2.01 -15.17 14.34
N LEU A 35 -1.91 -14.98 13.01
CA LEU A 35 -2.41 -13.77 12.35
C LEU A 35 -3.91 -13.58 12.56
N ALA A 36 -4.73 -14.63 12.42
CA ALA A 36 -6.16 -14.58 12.68
C ALA A 36 -6.48 -14.12 14.12
N TYR A 37 -5.70 -14.59 15.10
CA TYR A 37 -5.80 -14.10 16.48
C TYR A 37 -5.49 -12.60 16.59
N LEU A 38 -4.40 -12.12 15.96
CA LEU A 38 -4.03 -10.70 16.00
C LEU A 38 -5.10 -9.82 15.33
N VAL A 39 -5.64 -10.26 14.18
CA VAL A 39 -6.74 -9.58 13.48
C VAL A 39 -7.97 -9.46 14.38
N HIS A 40 -8.38 -10.55 15.04
CA HIS A 40 -9.50 -10.53 15.98
C HIS A 40 -9.26 -9.58 17.18
N ARG A 41 -8.04 -9.56 17.74
CA ARG A 41 -7.71 -8.63 18.83
C ARG A 41 -7.78 -7.18 18.37
N ALA A 42 -7.24 -6.86 17.20
CA ALA A 42 -7.34 -5.51 16.64
C ALA A 42 -8.79 -5.13 16.29
N SER A 43 -9.61 -6.06 15.81
CA SER A 43 -11.02 -5.81 15.49
C SER A 43 -11.89 -5.55 16.72
N THR A 44 -11.34 -5.75 17.92
CA THR A 44 -11.95 -5.41 19.22
C THR A 44 -11.26 -4.23 19.91
N GLY A 45 -10.38 -3.53 19.18
CA GLY A 45 -9.69 -2.31 19.62
C GLY A 45 -8.33 -2.51 20.28
N ASP A 46 -7.81 -3.75 20.40
CA ASP A 46 -6.44 -3.97 20.89
C ASP A 46 -5.42 -3.89 19.74
N PHE A 47 -4.91 -2.68 19.50
CA PHE A 47 -3.92 -2.42 18.46
C PHE A 47 -2.46 -2.69 18.87
N ALA A 48 -2.20 -2.97 20.15
CA ALA A 48 -0.83 -3.26 20.61
C ALA A 48 -0.29 -4.56 19.99
N VAL A 49 -1.20 -5.46 19.62
CA VAL A 49 -0.90 -6.76 19.01
C VAL A 49 -0.17 -6.65 17.66
N VAL A 50 -0.31 -5.53 16.94
CA VAL A 50 0.32 -5.35 15.61
C VAL A 50 1.85 -5.40 15.68
N SER A 51 2.44 -5.02 16.82
CA SER A 51 3.90 -5.12 17.04
C SER A 51 4.46 -6.54 16.88
N ARG A 52 3.60 -7.58 16.97
CA ARG A 52 4.00 -8.99 16.84
C ARG A 52 4.18 -9.44 15.38
N ILE A 53 3.75 -8.64 14.41
CA ILE A 53 3.75 -9.01 12.99
C ILE A 53 5.16 -9.24 12.44
N GLU A 54 6.13 -8.42 12.85
CA GLU A 54 7.53 -8.59 12.45
C GLU A 54 8.04 -10.01 12.74
N GLY A 55 7.84 -10.50 13.97
CA GLY A 55 8.26 -11.82 14.37
C GLY A 55 7.60 -12.94 13.55
N LEU A 56 6.31 -12.78 13.21
CA LEU A 56 5.61 -13.74 12.36
C LEU A 56 6.19 -13.75 10.93
N MET A 57 6.44 -12.58 10.33
CA MET A 57 7.01 -12.47 8.99
C MET A 57 8.41 -13.09 8.92
N ARG A 58 9.26 -12.88 9.94
CA ARG A 58 10.59 -13.50 10.01
C ARG A 58 10.54 -15.01 10.19
N SER A 59 9.51 -15.53 10.88
CA SER A 59 9.35 -16.96 11.14
C SER A 59 8.71 -17.73 9.97
N HIS A 60 8.09 -17.03 9.02
CA HIS A 60 7.35 -17.66 7.93
C HIS A 60 7.55 -16.92 6.60
N ASP A 61 8.39 -17.49 5.75
CA ASP A 61 8.69 -16.95 4.41
C ASP A 61 7.67 -17.45 3.39
N SER A 62 6.56 -16.72 3.27
CA SER A 62 5.51 -16.99 2.30
C SER A 62 4.96 -15.68 1.76
N ALA A 63 5.00 -15.51 0.44
CA ALA A 63 4.46 -14.35 -0.27
C ALA A 63 3.02 -14.03 0.14
N LEU A 64 2.14 -15.04 0.15
CA LEU A 64 0.74 -14.88 0.51
C LEU A 64 0.57 -14.42 1.97
N PHE A 65 1.38 -14.98 2.88
CA PHE A 65 1.36 -14.60 4.28
C PHE A 65 1.89 -13.18 4.50
N TRP A 66 3.00 -12.83 3.84
CA TRP A 66 3.57 -11.48 3.90
C TRP A 66 2.59 -10.44 3.39
N SER A 67 1.86 -10.72 2.30
CA SER A 67 0.78 -9.88 1.81
C SER A 67 -0.30 -9.64 2.87
N ALA A 68 -0.80 -10.70 3.51
CA ALA A 68 -1.82 -10.60 4.56
C ALA A 68 -1.31 -9.83 5.79
N ALA A 69 -0.10 -10.15 6.25
CA ALA A 69 0.52 -9.60 7.44
C ALA A 69 0.83 -8.09 7.28
N THR A 70 1.37 -7.69 6.14
CA THR A 70 1.68 -6.28 5.84
C THR A 70 0.44 -5.45 5.55
N THR A 71 -0.57 -6.02 4.89
CA THR A 71 -1.88 -5.36 4.75
C THR A 71 -2.48 -5.10 6.13
N PHE A 72 -2.55 -6.14 6.99
CA PHE A 72 -3.05 -6.01 8.36
C PHE A 72 -2.28 -4.96 9.17
N ALA A 73 -0.94 -5.02 9.15
CA ALA A 73 -0.11 -4.07 9.89
C ALA A 73 -0.29 -2.64 9.37
N GLY A 74 -0.42 -2.44 8.06
CA GLY A 74 -0.65 -1.12 7.47
C GLY A 74 -1.99 -0.53 7.88
N VAL A 75 -3.08 -1.27 7.68
CA VAL A 75 -4.44 -0.76 7.93
C VAL A 75 -4.78 -0.64 9.42
N ALA A 76 -4.31 -1.56 10.27
CA ALA A 76 -4.66 -1.61 11.70
C ALA A 76 -3.57 -1.08 12.63
N GLY A 77 -2.33 -0.92 12.14
CA GLY A 77 -1.19 -0.59 12.96
C GLY A 77 -1.13 0.87 13.40
N PRO A 78 -0.91 1.15 14.71
CA PRO A 78 -0.45 2.45 15.16
C PRO A 78 0.84 2.82 14.42
N TRP A 79 1.03 4.11 14.09
CA TRP A 79 2.15 4.51 13.25
C TRP A 79 3.49 4.08 13.83
N ARG A 80 3.70 4.25 15.13
CA ARG A 80 4.91 3.74 15.82
C ARG A 80 5.21 2.26 15.54
N SER A 81 4.19 1.41 15.48
CA SER A 81 4.35 -0.02 15.24
C SER A 81 4.70 -0.28 13.78
N VAL A 82 4.00 0.39 12.85
CA VAL A 82 4.29 0.30 11.41
C VAL A 82 5.73 0.72 11.11
N ARG A 83 6.17 1.85 11.68
CA ARG A 83 7.55 2.34 11.53
C ARG A 83 8.56 1.35 12.08
N ALA A 84 8.34 0.84 13.29
CA ALA A 84 9.25 -0.12 13.91
C ALA A 84 9.40 -1.40 13.06
N ILE A 85 8.31 -1.90 12.48
CA ILE A 85 8.35 -3.05 11.56
C ILE A 85 9.16 -2.68 10.31
N ALA A 86 8.87 -1.56 9.65
CA ALA A 86 9.59 -1.15 8.43
C ALA A 86 11.10 -0.96 8.69
N GLU A 87 11.46 -0.32 9.80
CA GLU A 87 12.86 -0.07 10.16
C GLU A 87 13.62 -1.37 10.44
N SER A 88 12.97 -2.42 10.98
CA SER A 88 13.64 -3.70 11.24
C SER A 88 14.05 -4.43 9.94
N PHE A 89 13.38 -4.17 8.82
CA PHE A 89 13.70 -4.70 7.51
C PHE A 89 14.58 -3.77 6.66
N ARG A 90 15.01 -2.61 7.19
CA ARG A 90 15.76 -1.59 6.42
C ARG A 90 17.11 -2.10 5.88
N ALA A 91 17.77 -3.01 6.59
CA ALA A 91 19.00 -3.65 6.12
C ALA A 91 18.77 -4.61 4.95
N GLU A 92 17.53 -5.06 4.77
CA GLU A 92 17.10 -6.05 3.77
C GLU A 92 16.35 -5.39 2.60
N ARG A 93 16.41 -4.05 2.49
CA ARG A 93 15.66 -3.23 1.53
C ARG A 93 15.91 -3.53 0.05
N HIS A 94 16.92 -4.34 -0.28
CA HIS A 94 17.19 -4.80 -1.64
C HIS A 94 16.47 -6.11 -1.99
N ARG A 95 15.83 -6.78 -1.00
CA ARG A 95 15.03 -7.98 -1.25
C ARG A 95 13.69 -7.56 -1.86
N TYR A 96 13.35 -8.08 -3.04
CA TYR A 96 12.07 -7.83 -3.72
C TYR A 96 10.85 -7.97 -2.79
N GLY A 97 10.77 -9.04 -2.00
CA GLY A 97 9.67 -9.24 -1.05
C GLY A 97 9.58 -8.15 0.02
N VAL A 98 10.72 -7.66 0.52
CA VAL A 98 10.74 -6.53 1.47
C VAL A 98 10.23 -5.27 0.79
N GLN A 99 10.75 -4.95 -0.39
CA GLN A 99 10.31 -3.78 -1.17
C GLN A 99 8.79 -3.82 -1.41
N TYR A 100 8.28 -4.94 -1.92
CA TYR A 100 6.89 -5.09 -2.32
C TYR A 100 5.91 -5.02 -1.14
N TYR A 101 6.18 -5.79 -0.09
CA TYR A 101 5.25 -5.92 1.03
C TYR A 101 5.38 -4.78 2.04
N ILE A 102 6.59 -4.28 2.31
CA ILE A 102 6.76 -3.14 3.22
C ILE A 102 6.24 -1.86 2.58
N SER A 103 6.38 -1.65 1.26
CA SER A 103 5.78 -0.47 0.62
C SER A 103 4.26 -0.45 0.76
N ASN A 104 3.59 -1.59 0.59
CA ASN A 104 2.15 -1.70 0.80
C ASN A 104 1.76 -1.39 2.26
N MET A 105 2.51 -1.92 3.22
CA MET A 105 2.29 -1.63 4.65
C MET A 105 2.37 -0.11 4.92
N LEU A 106 3.40 0.56 4.38
CA LEU A 106 3.61 1.99 4.57
C LEU A 106 2.51 2.81 3.89
N MET A 107 2.08 2.43 2.68
CA MET A 107 0.96 3.05 1.98
C MET A 107 -0.35 2.94 2.79
N TYR A 108 -0.73 1.73 3.22
CA TYR A 108 -1.97 1.52 3.99
C TYR A 108 -1.96 2.19 5.36
N SER A 109 -0.79 2.51 5.89
CA SER A 109 -0.70 3.28 7.13
C SER A 109 -1.22 4.72 6.99
N CYS A 110 -1.42 5.20 5.75
CA CYS A 110 -1.93 6.53 5.43
C CYS A 110 -1.12 7.65 6.12
N ASN A 111 0.17 7.43 6.38
CA ASN A 111 1.06 8.40 7.01
C ASN A 111 1.96 9.06 5.97
N PRO A 112 1.73 10.34 5.59
CA PRO A 112 2.55 11.01 4.58
C PRO A 112 4.03 11.15 4.98
N VAL A 113 4.36 11.03 6.27
CA VAL A 113 5.76 11.05 6.75
C VAL A 113 6.56 9.86 6.21
N TYR A 114 5.91 8.73 5.90
CA TYR A 114 6.60 7.53 5.38
C TYR A 114 7.01 7.61 3.92
N ALA A 115 6.74 8.72 3.23
CA ALA A 115 7.28 8.96 1.89
C ALA A 115 8.82 8.81 1.83
N GLU A 116 9.54 9.17 2.89
CA GLU A 116 11.00 8.98 2.94
C GLU A 116 11.41 7.50 2.98
N LEU A 117 10.74 6.68 3.78
CA LEU A 117 11.00 5.24 3.82
C LEU A 117 10.61 4.56 2.50
N LEU A 118 9.53 5.00 1.86
CA LEU A 118 9.13 4.54 0.54
C LEU A 118 10.16 4.91 -0.53
N LEU A 119 10.71 6.12 -0.50
CA LEU A 119 11.80 6.54 -1.38
C LEU A 119 13.07 5.69 -1.19
N GLU A 120 13.41 5.32 0.05
CA GLU A 120 14.54 4.42 0.31
C GLU A 120 14.33 3.02 -0.29
N LEU A 121 13.10 2.50 -0.27
CA LEU A 121 12.76 1.24 -0.94
C LEU A 121 12.82 1.40 -2.47
N TYR A 122 12.32 2.53 -2.99
CA TYR A 122 12.32 2.84 -4.43
C TYR A 122 13.75 2.89 -5.00
N GLU A 123 14.64 3.65 -4.37
CA GLU A 123 16.03 3.80 -4.77
C GLU A 123 16.84 2.50 -4.63
N ALA A 124 16.43 1.62 -3.71
CA ALA A 124 17.02 0.29 -3.57
C ALA A 124 16.50 -0.74 -4.59
N GLY A 125 15.43 -0.43 -5.32
CA GLY A 125 14.83 -1.28 -6.36
C GLY A 125 15.82 -1.54 -7.48
N GLU A 126 15.96 -2.80 -7.90
CA GLU A 126 16.87 -3.21 -8.98
C GLU A 126 16.16 -3.32 -10.33
N ASP A 127 14.84 -3.58 -10.32
CA ASP A 127 14.00 -3.68 -11.51
C ASP A 127 12.91 -2.59 -11.55
N ASP A 128 12.35 -2.35 -12.74
CA ASP A 128 11.36 -1.30 -12.94
C ASP A 128 9.98 -1.70 -12.41
N ASP A 129 9.64 -2.99 -12.40
CA ASP A 129 8.35 -3.48 -11.88
C ASP A 129 8.16 -3.11 -10.39
N ILE A 130 9.21 -3.29 -9.58
CA ILE A 130 9.16 -2.95 -8.16
C ILE A 130 9.17 -1.43 -7.94
N ARG A 131 9.90 -0.68 -8.78
CA ARG A 131 9.90 0.78 -8.73
C ARG A 131 8.51 1.33 -9.07
N ASP A 132 7.88 0.84 -10.13
CA ASP A 132 6.52 1.19 -10.52
C ASP A 132 5.50 0.85 -9.44
N HIS A 133 5.67 -0.29 -8.77
CA HIS A 133 4.84 -0.66 -7.62
C HIS A 133 4.99 0.33 -6.45
N ILE A 134 6.21 0.74 -6.13
CA ILE A 134 6.47 1.72 -5.06
C ILE A 134 6.02 3.12 -5.45
N ALA A 135 6.20 3.55 -6.70
CA ALA A 135 5.70 4.82 -7.22
C ALA A 135 4.16 4.91 -7.15
N ARG A 136 3.46 3.82 -7.48
CA ARG A 136 2.01 3.70 -7.28
C ARG A 136 1.60 3.84 -5.82
N ASN A 137 2.33 3.21 -4.91
CA ASN A 137 2.10 3.33 -3.47
C ASN A 137 2.36 4.75 -2.94
N LEU A 138 3.40 5.43 -3.43
CA LEU A 138 3.67 6.83 -3.14
C LEU A 138 2.54 7.74 -3.69
N SER A 139 2.07 7.50 -4.91
CA SER A 139 0.95 8.24 -5.51
C SER A 139 -0.35 8.04 -4.72
N LEU A 140 -0.65 6.82 -4.28
CA LEU A 140 -1.79 6.57 -3.39
C LEU A 140 -1.72 7.32 -2.07
N LEU A 141 -0.53 7.71 -1.62
CA LEU A 141 -0.36 8.51 -0.42
C LEU A 141 -0.36 10.01 -0.71
N LEU A 142 0.09 10.44 -1.90
CA LEU A 142 0.47 11.82 -2.18
C LEU A 142 -0.26 12.50 -3.35
N GLU A 143 -1.06 11.78 -4.13
CA GLU A 143 -1.72 12.33 -5.31
C GLU A 143 -3.18 11.88 -5.43
N SER A 144 -4.07 12.86 -5.66
CA SER A 144 -5.50 12.63 -5.85
C SER A 144 -5.87 12.02 -7.20
N ASP A 145 -4.98 12.16 -8.18
CA ASP A 145 -5.07 11.60 -9.54
C ASP A 145 -3.70 11.07 -9.99
N ILE A 146 -3.56 10.60 -11.23
CA ILE A 146 -2.26 10.27 -11.82
C ILE A 146 -1.46 11.57 -11.96
N GLY A 147 -0.32 11.63 -11.28
CA GLY A 147 0.61 12.75 -11.41
C GLY A 147 2.06 12.30 -11.53
N PRO A 148 3.01 13.24 -11.39
CA PRO A 148 4.44 12.97 -11.50
C PRO A 148 4.96 11.92 -10.50
N VAL A 149 4.35 11.77 -9.32
CA VAL A 149 4.77 10.75 -8.35
C VAL A 149 4.41 9.35 -8.86
N PHE A 150 3.22 9.18 -9.44
CA PHE A 150 2.78 7.93 -10.06
C PHE A 150 3.72 7.47 -11.19
N LEU A 151 4.20 8.42 -12.01
CA LEU A 151 5.01 8.14 -13.19
C LEU A 151 6.44 7.70 -12.86
N GLY A 152 6.90 7.84 -11.62
CA GLY A 152 8.24 7.43 -11.22
C GLY A 152 9.34 8.40 -11.70
N ALA A 153 10.58 7.98 -11.51
CA ALA A 153 11.75 8.73 -11.94
C ALA A 153 11.85 8.74 -13.48
N PRO A 154 11.97 9.92 -14.11
CA PRO A 154 12.18 9.98 -15.55
C PRO A 154 13.40 9.17 -15.98
N GLU A 155 13.21 8.40 -17.06
CA GLU A 155 14.27 7.64 -17.71
C GLU A 155 14.86 8.43 -18.87
N SER A 156 16.19 8.35 -19.01
CA SER A 156 16.92 8.88 -20.15
C SER A 156 17.96 7.88 -20.62
N ASP A 157 18.33 7.95 -21.91
CA ASP A 157 19.45 7.18 -22.41
C ASP A 157 20.76 7.70 -21.80
N LYS A 158 21.58 6.79 -21.27
CA LYS A 158 22.91 7.13 -20.72
C LYS A 158 23.78 7.84 -21.78
N TYR A 159 23.59 7.46 -23.03
CA TYR A 159 24.25 8.01 -24.19
C TYR A 159 23.19 8.44 -25.21
N PRO A 160 22.77 9.72 -25.22
CA PRO A 160 21.80 10.19 -26.19
C PRO A 160 22.36 10.03 -27.61
N LEU A 161 21.67 9.27 -28.45
CA LEU A 161 21.95 9.20 -29.87
C LEU A 161 21.39 10.48 -30.49
N GLU A 162 22.25 11.47 -30.74
CA GLU A 162 21.84 12.68 -31.46
C GLU A 162 21.42 12.28 -32.88
N GLU A 163 20.12 12.29 -33.19
CA GLU A 163 19.59 11.90 -34.50
C GLU A 163 19.99 12.87 -35.63
N ASP A 164 20.44 14.10 -35.30
CA ASP A 164 20.68 15.20 -36.25
C ASP A 164 22.07 15.88 -36.13
N ALA A 165 23.04 15.27 -35.45
CA ALA A 165 24.37 15.88 -35.33
C ALA A 165 25.20 15.69 -36.61
N ASP A 166 25.34 16.77 -37.39
CA ASP A 166 26.39 16.93 -38.41
C ASP A 166 27.75 16.60 -37.78
N SER A 167 28.25 15.39 -38.08
CA SER A 167 29.16 14.60 -37.24
C SER A 167 30.62 15.08 -37.24
N SER A 168 30.88 16.21 -36.58
CA SER A 168 32.23 16.59 -36.14
C SER A 168 32.52 16.25 -34.68
N ASP A 169 31.49 16.02 -33.86
CA ASP A 169 31.57 15.61 -32.45
C ASP A 169 30.94 14.23 -32.21
N ALA A 170 31.15 13.28 -33.12
CA ALA A 170 30.72 11.90 -32.90
C ALA A 170 31.41 11.35 -31.65
N ALA A 171 30.69 11.25 -30.54
CA ALA A 171 31.18 10.61 -29.33
C ALA A 171 31.72 9.23 -29.69
N ASP A 172 32.96 8.95 -29.28
CA ASP A 172 33.65 7.71 -29.61
C ASP A 172 33.04 6.56 -28.81
N TYR A 173 31.97 5.99 -29.36
CA TYR A 173 31.30 4.81 -28.82
C TYR A 173 32.06 3.51 -29.14
N ALA A 174 33.26 3.59 -29.76
CA ALA A 174 34.05 2.42 -30.11
C ALA A 174 34.52 1.67 -28.86
N GLY A 175 33.90 0.52 -28.60
CA GLY A 175 34.26 -0.37 -27.48
C GLY A 175 33.13 -0.58 -26.47
N LEU A 176 32.03 0.18 -26.54
CA LEU A 176 30.84 -0.12 -25.75
C LEU A 176 30.10 -1.33 -26.34
N GLY A 177 29.70 -2.26 -25.47
CA GLY A 177 28.78 -3.32 -25.86
C GLY A 177 27.38 -2.77 -26.12
N TYR A 178 26.58 -3.46 -26.94
CA TYR A 178 25.19 -3.08 -27.25
C TYR A 178 24.37 -2.77 -25.98
N VAL A 179 24.52 -3.58 -24.92
CA VAL A 179 23.83 -3.40 -23.64
C VAL A 179 24.19 -2.08 -22.95
N GLU A 180 25.44 -1.62 -23.08
CA GLU A 180 25.88 -0.39 -22.42
C GLU A 180 25.45 0.86 -23.18
N LEU A 181 25.33 0.76 -24.51
CA LEU A 181 24.87 1.85 -25.38
C LEU A 181 23.42 2.24 -25.09
N PHE A 182 22.57 1.25 -24.78
CA PHE A 182 21.15 1.44 -24.44
C PHE A 182 20.87 1.41 -22.93
N ALA A 183 21.90 1.57 -22.10
CA ALA A 183 21.71 1.65 -20.66
C ALA A 183 20.86 2.89 -20.32
N LYS A 184 19.83 2.70 -19.50
CA LYS A 184 18.99 3.78 -18.99
C LYS A 184 19.59 4.38 -17.71
N VAL A 185 19.41 5.68 -17.53
CA VAL A 185 19.70 6.39 -16.28
C VAL A 185 18.40 7.01 -15.78
N HIS A 186 18.11 6.78 -14.51
CA HIS A 186 16.95 7.36 -13.83
C HIS A 186 17.38 8.60 -13.03
N ASP A 187 16.60 9.67 -13.11
CA ASP A 187 16.78 10.86 -12.26
C ASP A 187 16.17 10.64 -10.86
N PHE A 188 16.86 9.86 -10.02
CA PHE A 188 16.40 9.60 -8.66
C PHE A 188 16.37 10.85 -7.78
N GLU A 189 17.30 11.78 -7.96
CA GLU A 189 17.33 13.01 -7.16
C GLU A 189 16.14 13.93 -7.52
N GLY A 190 15.86 14.10 -8.81
CA GLY A 190 14.69 14.82 -9.29
C GLY A 190 13.40 14.17 -8.82
N TYR A 191 13.29 12.84 -8.92
CA TYR A 191 12.11 12.11 -8.42
C TYR A 191 11.91 12.29 -6.91
N ARG A 192 12.98 12.15 -6.11
CA ARG A 192 12.95 12.41 -4.67
C ARG A 192 12.43 13.82 -4.37
N ARG A 193 12.89 14.84 -5.12
CA ARG A 193 12.41 16.22 -4.98
C ARG A 193 10.91 16.33 -5.29
N THR A 194 10.44 15.71 -6.36
CA THR A 194 9.02 15.66 -6.75
C THR A 194 8.16 15.05 -5.64
N VAL A 195 8.57 13.91 -5.08
CA VAL A 195 7.85 13.23 -4.00
C VAL A 195 7.78 14.07 -2.73
N LEU A 196 8.91 14.67 -2.33
CA LEU A 196 8.96 15.51 -1.13
C LEU A 196 8.15 16.80 -1.30
N GLN A 197 8.13 17.41 -2.48
CA GLN A 197 7.27 18.54 -2.80
C GLN A 197 5.78 18.18 -2.72
N ALA A 198 5.38 17.01 -3.23
CA ALA A 198 3.99 16.54 -3.10
C ALA A 198 3.59 16.36 -1.62
N ARG A 199 4.49 15.79 -0.80
CA ARG A 199 4.29 15.68 0.66
C ARG A 199 4.14 17.05 1.33
N GLU A 200 5.00 18.01 0.99
CA GLU A 200 4.95 19.36 1.54
C GLU A 200 3.67 20.10 1.14
N ALA A 201 3.21 19.94 -0.12
CA ALA A 201 1.96 20.54 -0.59
C ALA A 201 0.75 20.05 0.22
N ILE A 202 0.72 18.76 0.54
CA ILE A 202 -0.33 18.15 1.39
C ILE A 202 -0.31 18.72 2.81
N GLN A 203 0.87 18.91 3.39
CA GLN A 203 1.00 19.54 4.72
C GLN A 203 0.59 21.02 4.68
N ALA A 204 0.97 21.75 3.62
CA ALA A 204 0.64 23.15 3.43
C ALA A 204 -0.87 23.39 3.19
N ALA A 205 -1.60 22.37 2.71
CA ALA A 205 -3.05 22.42 2.52
C ALA A 205 -3.86 22.48 3.84
N GLY A 206 -3.20 22.59 5.00
CA GLY A 206 -3.86 22.79 6.29
C GLY A 206 -4.26 21.51 7.00
N LEU A 207 -3.67 20.36 6.62
CA LEU A 207 -3.82 19.12 7.36
C LEU A 207 -3.31 19.29 8.78
N GLN A 208 -4.10 18.81 9.74
CA GLN A 208 -3.66 18.81 11.13
C GLN A 208 -2.46 17.87 11.28
N PRO A 209 -1.45 18.23 12.09
CA PRO A 209 -0.38 17.31 12.42
C PRO A 209 -0.94 15.98 12.93
N GLY A 210 -0.55 14.89 12.29
CA GLY A 210 -1.03 13.56 12.62
C GLY A 210 -2.37 13.17 12.01
N SER A 211 -2.89 13.91 11.03
CA SER A 211 -3.96 13.43 10.16
C SER A 211 -3.46 12.38 9.17
N ALA A 212 -4.26 11.35 8.97
CA ALA A 212 -4.07 10.36 7.91
C ALA A 212 -4.46 10.91 6.54
N VAL A 213 -3.74 10.48 5.52
CA VAL A 213 -3.87 10.92 4.12
C VAL A 213 -4.04 9.71 3.21
N PHE A 214 -4.92 9.83 2.23
CA PHE A 214 -5.08 8.86 1.16
C PHE A 214 -5.50 9.58 -0.12
N GLU A 215 -4.88 9.20 -1.23
CA GLU A 215 -4.97 9.87 -2.53
C GLU A 215 -4.66 11.37 -2.41
N GLY A 216 -3.56 11.71 -1.73
CA GLY A 216 -3.08 13.09 -1.60
C GLY A 216 -4.00 14.04 -0.82
N GLU A 217 -5.06 13.53 -0.19
CA GLU A 217 -6.04 14.32 0.55
C GLU A 217 -6.26 13.73 1.94
N ILE A 218 -6.90 14.48 2.84
CA ILE A 218 -7.30 13.94 4.13
C ILE A 218 -8.11 12.65 3.94
N LEU A 219 -7.78 11.61 4.72
CA LEU A 219 -8.50 10.35 4.69
C LEU A 219 -9.95 10.59 5.15
N ASP A 220 -10.89 10.54 4.23
CA ASP A 220 -12.32 10.72 4.47
C ASP A 220 -13.06 9.55 3.84
N ALA A 221 -13.54 8.63 4.70
CA ALA A 221 -14.17 7.38 4.27
C ALA A 221 -15.44 7.62 3.44
N GLN A 222 -16.25 8.62 3.80
CA GLN A 222 -17.50 8.91 3.11
C GLN A 222 -17.24 9.53 1.74
N ARG A 223 -16.29 10.46 1.66
CA ARG A 223 -15.85 11.06 0.40
C ARG A 223 -15.28 10.00 -0.54
N LEU A 224 -14.40 9.12 -0.05
CA LEU A 224 -13.80 8.05 -0.84
C LEU A 224 -14.83 7.02 -1.32
N ALA A 225 -15.74 6.55 -0.46
CA ALA A 225 -16.82 5.65 -0.87
C ALA A 225 -17.68 6.28 -1.99
N THR A 226 -18.03 7.56 -1.86
CA THR A 226 -18.78 8.31 -2.89
C THR A 226 -17.99 8.50 -4.18
N LYS A 227 -16.68 8.73 -4.09
CA LYS A 227 -15.77 8.82 -5.25
C LYS A 227 -15.74 7.48 -5.99
N TYR A 228 -15.53 6.38 -5.28
CA TYR A 228 -15.44 5.05 -5.88
C TYR A 228 -16.77 4.57 -6.46
N ALA A 229 -17.92 4.95 -5.90
CA ALA A 229 -19.23 4.69 -6.49
C ALA A 229 -19.36 5.20 -7.95
N LYS A 230 -18.67 6.32 -8.26
CA LYS A 230 -18.66 6.91 -9.59
C LYS A 230 -17.60 6.31 -10.51
N GLN A 231 -16.62 5.61 -9.94
CA GLN A 231 -15.41 5.12 -10.62
C GLN A 231 -15.36 3.59 -10.76
N THR A 232 -16.30 2.83 -10.19
CA THR A 232 -16.34 1.35 -10.32
C THR A 232 -16.55 0.85 -11.75
N ALA A 233 -16.84 1.74 -12.69
CA ALA A 233 -16.92 1.48 -14.14
C ALA A 233 -15.74 2.04 -14.96
N ALA A 234 -14.68 2.55 -14.31
CA ALA A 234 -13.58 3.26 -14.97
C ALA A 234 -12.49 2.33 -15.56
N ASP A 235 -11.63 2.91 -16.42
CA ASP A 235 -10.51 2.26 -17.11
C ASP A 235 -9.50 1.57 -16.18
N THR A 236 -8.69 0.68 -16.75
CA THR A 236 -7.73 -0.19 -16.05
C THR A 236 -6.71 0.56 -15.19
N VAL A 237 -6.32 1.79 -15.57
CA VAL A 237 -5.31 2.56 -14.82
C VAL A 237 -5.85 3.02 -13.46
N MET A 238 -7.13 3.37 -13.38
CA MET A 238 -7.79 3.75 -12.12
C MET A 238 -8.21 2.53 -11.29
N ALA A 239 -8.33 1.35 -11.91
CA ALA A 239 -8.79 0.14 -11.24
C ALA A 239 -7.92 -0.22 -10.02
N ASN A 240 -6.60 0.01 -10.07
CA ASN A 240 -5.73 -0.22 -8.90
C ASN A 240 -6.04 0.74 -7.75
N LYS A 241 -6.22 2.04 -8.04
CA LYS A 241 -6.58 3.03 -6.99
C LYS A 241 -7.91 2.69 -6.33
N VAL A 242 -8.92 2.34 -7.14
CA VAL A 242 -10.23 1.89 -6.65
C VAL A 242 -10.09 0.61 -5.82
N PHE A 243 -9.34 -0.38 -6.28
CA PHE A 243 -9.11 -1.62 -5.55
C PHE A 243 -8.50 -1.38 -4.16
N GLU A 244 -7.39 -0.65 -4.10
CA GLU A 244 -6.67 -0.38 -2.86
C GLU A 244 -7.52 0.47 -1.89
N GLY A 245 -8.23 1.46 -2.41
CA GLY A 245 -9.16 2.28 -1.64
C GLY A 245 -10.32 1.48 -1.07
N LEU A 246 -10.98 0.63 -1.86
CA LEU A 246 -12.06 -0.23 -1.38
C LEU A 246 -11.58 -1.22 -0.32
N ARG A 247 -10.37 -1.76 -0.48
CA ARG A 247 -9.77 -2.67 0.50
C ARG A 247 -9.46 -1.96 1.82
N LEU A 248 -8.93 -0.74 1.78
CA LEU A 248 -8.74 0.12 2.94
C LEU A 248 -10.06 0.40 3.66
N LEU A 249 -11.07 0.93 2.94
CA LEU A 249 -12.37 1.26 3.51
C LEU A 249 -13.06 0.03 4.12
N SER A 250 -12.99 -1.11 3.44
CA SER A 250 -13.53 -2.39 3.95
C SER A 250 -12.91 -2.78 5.28
N ALA A 251 -11.59 -2.65 5.43
CA ALA A 251 -10.91 -2.93 6.69
C ALA A 251 -11.32 -1.93 7.80
N MET A 252 -11.55 -0.66 7.44
CA MET A 252 -12.00 0.36 8.39
C MET A 252 -13.37 0.02 9.00
N VAL A 253 -14.29 -0.55 8.21
CA VAL A 253 -15.65 -0.90 8.68
C VAL A 253 -15.82 -2.38 9.06
N GLY A 254 -14.90 -3.26 8.69
CA GLY A 254 -15.01 -4.70 8.90
C GLY A 254 -15.88 -5.43 7.87
N LEU A 255 -15.95 -4.93 6.64
CA LEU A 255 -16.68 -5.57 5.53
C LEU A 255 -15.77 -6.50 4.73
N ASN A 256 -16.37 -7.56 4.19
CA ASN A 256 -15.65 -8.56 3.41
C ASN A 256 -15.47 -8.10 1.97
N CYS A 257 -14.23 -7.86 1.56
CA CYS A 257 -13.91 -7.40 0.20
C CYS A 257 -13.49 -8.50 -0.78
N ARG A 258 -13.69 -9.80 -0.50
CA ARG A 258 -13.25 -10.88 -1.42
C ARG A 258 -13.87 -10.81 -2.81
N GLY A 259 -15.09 -10.30 -2.93
CA GLY A 259 -15.82 -10.25 -4.20
C GLY A 259 -15.32 -9.20 -5.20
N ILE A 260 -14.41 -8.29 -4.79
CA ILE A 260 -13.97 -7.19 -5.65
C ILE A 260 -12.91 -7.59 -6.67
N VAL A 261 -12.37 -8.82 -6.58
CA VAL A 261 -11.37 -9.33 -7.53
C VAL A 261 -11.99 -10.50 -8.30
N SER A 262 -11.86 -10.49 -9.61
CA SER A 262 -12.28 -11.57 -10.50
C SER A 262 -11.30 -12.75 -10.45
N ASP A 263 -11.67 -13.89 -11.05
CA ASP A 263 -10.77 -15.04 -11.18
C ASP A 263 -9.51 -14.72 -11.99
N SER A 264 -9.53 -13.67 -12.84
CA SER A 264 -8.36 -13.20 -13.59
C SER A 264 -7.48 -12.23 -12.78
N GLY A 265 -7.79 -11.97 -11.51
CA GLY A 265 -7.04 -11.06 -10.67
C GLY A 265 -7.30 -9.58 -10.92
N SER A 266 -8.27 -9.24 -11.77
CA SER A 266 -8.67 -7.86 -12.07
C SER A 266 -9.79 -7.38 -11.16
N LEU A 267 -9.94 -6.07 -11.01
CA LEU A 267 -11.10 -5.49 -10.31
C LEU A 267 -12.40 -5.96 -10.99
N SER A 268 -13.30 -6.56 -10.21
CA SER A 268 -14.65 -6.96 -10.62
C SER A 268 -15.60 -5.76 -10.48
N PRO A 269 -16.10 -5.16 -11.57
CA PRO A 269 -16.97 -3.99 -11.48
C PRO A 269 -18.25 -4.25 -10.66
N LEU A 270 -18.83 -5.45 -10.81
CA LEU A 270 -20.03 -5.84 -10.05
C LEU A 270 -19.72 -6.02 -8.57
N GLY A 271 -18.62 -6.70 -8.23
CA GLY A 271 -18.21 -6.89 -6.84
C GLY A 271 -17.81 -5.58 -6.17
N ALA A 272 -17.12 -4.70 -6.91
CA ALA A 272 -16.75 -3.37 -6.46
C ALA A 272 -17.99 -2.50 -6.19
N SER A 273 -18.95 -2.47 -7.13
CA SER A 273 -20.19 -1.70 -6.95
C SER A 273 -21.01 -2.22 -5.76
N ALA A 274 -21.17 -3.53 -5.61
CA ALA A 274 -21.88 -4.12 -4.47
C ALA A 274 -21.22 -3.74 -3.13
N LEU A 275 -19.89 -3.82 -3.05
CA LEU A 275 -19.16 -3.41 -1.84
C LEU A 275 -19.31 -1.91 -1.56
N VAL A 276 -19.29 -1.06 -2.58
CA VAL A 276 -19.48 0.39 -2.40
C VAL A 276 -20.87 0.70 -1.86
N GLU A 277 -21.91 0.02 -2.34
CA GLU A 277 -23.27 0.14 -1.78
C GLU A 277 -23.26 -0.24 -0.29
N ASP A 278 -22.68 -1.39 0.08
CA ASP A 278 -22.56 -1.81 1.48
C ASP A 278 -21.77 -0.79 2.34
N LEU A 279 -20.73 -0.18 1.77
CA LEU A 279 -19.92 0.85 2.44
C LEU A 279 -20.73 2.13 2.67
N ILE A 280 -21.45 2.63 1.66
CA ILE A 280 -22.28 3.83 1.75
C ILE A 280 -23.42 3.64 2.75
N ASP A 281 -24.04 2.46 2.76
CA ASP A 281 -25.14 2.11 3.67
C ASP A 281 -24.66 1.79 5.09
N SER A 282 -23.34 1.60 5.29
CA SER A 282 -22.78 1.31 6.60
C SER A 282 -22.93 2.48 7.57
N PRO A 283 -23.55 2.28 8.74
CA PRO A 283 -23.66 3.32 9.76
C PRO A 283 -22.30 3.66 10.40
N LEU A 284 -21.25 2.87 10.14
CA LEU A 284 -19.90 3.15 10.64
C LEU A 284 -19.21 4.24 9.81
N ILE A 285 -19.32 4.21 8.47
CA ILE A 285 -18.66 5.20 7.60
C ILE A 285 -19.08 6.62 7.97
N SER A 286 -20.38 6.85 8.12
CA SER A 286 -20.94 8.19 8.44
C SER A 286 -20.51 8.74 9.81
N ARG A 287 -19.90 7.92 10.67
CA ARG A 287 -19.42 8.31 12.00
C ARG A 287 -17.90 8.47 12.08
N MET A 288 -17.17 8.10 11.03
CA MET A 288 -15.71 8.19 11.01
C MET A 288 -15.27 9.64 10.83
N ALA A 289 -14.34 10.09 11.67
CA ALA A 289 -13.79 11.43 11.57
C ALA A 289 -12.77 11.52 10.42
N PRO A 290 -12.80 12.58 9.58
CA PRO A 290 -11.76 12.82 8.60
C PRO A 290 -10.36 12.87 9.24
N GLY A 291 -9.39 12.24 8.61
CA GLY A 291 -7.99 12.17 9.04
C GLY A 291 -7.74 11.18 10.18
N GLN A 292 -8.77 10.51 10.71
CA GLN A 292 -8.62 9.45 11.71
C GLN A 292 -8.68 8.08 11.01
N ARG A 293 -7.73 7.20 11.34
CA ARG A 293 -7.77 5.80 10.86
C ARG A 293 -8.62 4.93 11.77
N TYR A 294 -9.28 3.95 11.18
CA TYR A 294 -10.13 3.00 11.89
C TYR A 294 -9.82 1.58 11.43
N PHE A 295 -10.14 0.60 12.28
CA PHE A 295 -10.19 -0.81 11.92
C PHE A 295 -11.41 -1.43 12.59
N PHE A 296 -12.33 -1.97 11.79
CA PHE A 296 -13.61 -2.51 12.27
C PHE A 296 -14.40 -1.52 13.16
N GLY A 297 -14.39 -0.23 12.79
CA GLY A 297 -15.06 0.85 13.52
C GLY A 297 -14.33 1.36 14.76
N HIS A 298 -13.19 0.76 15.14
CA HIS A 298 -12.39 1.22 16.27
C HIS A 298 -11.30 2.21 15.82
N PRO A 299 -11.18 3.40 16.45
CA PRO A 299 -10.17 4.38 16.08
C PRO A 299 -8.77 3.90 16.48
N ILE A 300 -7.84 3.93 15.53
CA ILE A 300 -6.45 3.51 15.75
C ILE A 300 -5.67 4.65 16.42
N PRO A 301 -4.93 4.38 17.52
CA PRO A 301 -4.04 5.37 18.13
C PRO A 301 -2.95 5.82 17.15
N THR A 302 -2.67 7.13 17.14
CA THR A 302 -1.56 7.71 16.37
C THR A 302 -0.20 7.34 16.93
#